data_AF-A0A921YSN5-F1
#
_entry.id   AF-A0A921YSN5-F1
#
_cell.length_a   1.000
_cell.length_b   1.000
_cell.length_c   1.000
_cell.angle_alpha   90.00
_cell.angle_beta   90.00
_cell.angle_gamma   90.00
#
_symmetry.space_group_name_H-M   'P 1'
#
loop_
_entity.id
_entity.type
_entity.pdbx_description
1 polymer ?
#
loop_
_entity_poly.entity_id
_entity_poly.type
_entity_poly.pdbx_seq_one_letter_code
_entity_poly.pdbx_strand_id
1 'polypeptide(L)'
;MEVFYCDSKPDVEMPMYEGNCFASDRPEITKTCSKVKAAWAMGAPPFTYPKEAGLPLGGPEANKYVMLEVHYNNPELRKDWVDSSGIVLHVTGNRRKYDAAIMELGLEYTDKMAIPGGQKAFPLTGYCIPQCTGVGLPAKGIIVFGSQLHTHLTGVAVWTRHARQGVELPVLNKDMHYSTHFQEIRILHRPVQILPGDFLETTCLYNTEDKHNATVGGHAITDEMCVNYMHYYPATELEVCKSAISNMALENYFKFEKRWDNMPISYNATPRMNYLSINPWTPLRTNVLDTLFYESPISMQCNKSDGSRFQGDWEGIPIPKIKLPLPEEHRNCPNENHLEN
;
A
#
# COMPACT_ATOMS: atom_id res chain seq x y z
N MET A 1 -1.58 1.17 -14.76
CA MET A 1 -2.87 1.59 -15.35
C MET A 1 -3.95 1.33 -14.33
N GLU A 2 -4.82 2.28 -14.09
CA GLU A 2 -5.89 2.16 -13.11
C GLU A 2 -7.20 2.68 -13.71
N VAL A 3 -8.29 1.97 -13.45
CA VAL A 3 -9.64 2.42 -13.81
C VAL A 3 -10.34 2.81 -12.53
N PHE A 4 -10.72 4.07 -12.44
CA PHE A 4 -11.48 4.63 -11.35
C PHE A 4 -12.93 4.84 -11.76
N TYR A 5 -13.82 4.62 -10.81
CA TYR A 5 -15.22 4.95 -10.92
C TYR A 5 -15.48 6.31 -10.29
N CYS A 6 -16.30 7.12 -10.96
CA CYS A 6 -16.61 8.47 -10.54
C CYS A 6 -17.77 8.48 -9.54
N ASP A 7 -17.45 8.73 -8.26
CA ASP A 7 -18.43 8.69 -7.18
C ASP A 7 -19.18 10.04 -7.10
N SER A 8 -20.17 10.18 -7.96
CA SER A 8 -21.06 11.33 -8.02
C SER A 8 -22.51 10.90 -8.16
N LYS A 9 -23.44 11.85 -8.08
CA LYS A 9 -24.86 11.55 -8.27
C LYS A 9 -25.13 11.02 -9.69
N PRO A 10 -26.15 10.18 -9.90
CA PRO A 10 -26.43 9.55 -11.20
C PRO A 10 -26.69 10.54 -12.34
N ASP A 11 -27.27 11.69 -12.01
CA ASP A 11 -27.68 12.76 -12.93
C ASP A 11 -26.55 13.74 -13.28
N VAL A 12 -25.40 13.63 -12.62
CA VAL A 12 -24.25 14.52 -12.85
C VAL A 12 -23.49 14.11 -14.11
N GLU A 13 -23.52 14.96 -15.12
CA GLU A 13 -22.73 14.81 -16.34
C GLU A 13 -21.27 15.24 -16.10
N MET A 14 -20.32 14.45 -16.59
CA MET A 14 -18.89 14.77 -16.52
C MET A 14 -18.35 15.13 -17.90
N PRO A 15 -17.53 16.20 -18.01
CA PRO A 15 -16.87 16.54 -19.26
C PRO A 15 -15.88 15.44 -19.64
N MET A 16 -15.87 15.07 -20.93
CA MET A 16 -14.84 14.17 -21.46
C MET A 16 -13.49 14.89 -21.38
N TYR A 17 -12.48 14.21 -20.82
CA TYR A 17 -11.14 14.73 -20.64
C TYR A 17 -10.10 13.67 -20.98
N GLU A 18 -9.10 14.06 -21.76
CA GLU A 18 -7.92 13.28 -22.06
C GLU A 18 -6.72 14.21 -21.91
N GLY A 19 -5.82 13.89 -20.97
CA GLY A 19 -4.70 14.77 -20.67
C GLY A 19 -3.96 14.37 -19.40
N ASN A 20 -3.05 15.23 -18.98
CA ASN A 20 -2.23 15.01 -17.80
C ASN A 20 -3.08 15.16 -16.52
N CYS A 21 -3.04 14.15 -15.64
CA CYS A 21 -3.78 14.12 -14.37
C CYS A 21 -3.55 15.33 -13.45
N PHE A 22 -2.42 16.03 -13.60
CA PHE A 22 -2.01 17.19 -12.80
C PHE A 22 -2.07 18.51 -13.58
N ALA A 23 -2.60 18.51 -14.80
CA ALA A 23 -2.75 19.74 -15.56
C ALA A 23 -3.75 20.68 -14.89
N SER A 24 -3.47 21.98 -14.92
CA SER A 24 -4.32 23.02 -14.33
C SER A 24 -5.69 23.14 -15.00
N ASP A 25 -5.82 22.64 -16.22
CA ASP A 25 -7.06 22.64 -17.02
C ASP A 25 -7.88 21.36 -16.85
N ARG A 26 -7.42 20.38 -16.05
CA ARG A 26 -8.21 19.19 -15.70
C ARG A 26 -9.50 19.63 -15.00
N PRO A 27 -10.68 19.23 -15.50
CA PRO A 27 -11.95 19.61 -14.88
C PRO A 27 -12.04 19.10 -13.44
N GLU A 28 -12.32 20.00 -12.50
CA GLU A 28 -12.30 19.71 -11.06
C GLU A 28 -13.20 18.54 -10.66
N ILE A 29 -14.35 18.40 -11.34
CA ILE A 29 -15.32 17.33 -11.08
C ILE A 29 -14.75 15.92 -11.31
N THR A 30 -13.75 15.77 -12.20
CA THR A 30 -13.09 14.48 -12.46
C THR A 30 -12.25 13.98 -11.27
N LYS A 31 -11.99 14.84 -10.27
CA LYS A 31 -11.33 14.41 -9.02
C LYS A 31 -12.23 13.53 -8.15
N THR A 32 -13.54 13.49 -8.42
CA THR A 32 -14.47 12.53 -7.79
C THR A 32 -14.30 11.09 -8.30
N CYS A 33 -13.51 10.90 -9.37
CA CYS A 33 -13.10 9.59 -9.86
C CYS A 33 -11.94 9.05 -9.04
N SER A 34 -12.24 8.58 -7.84
CA SER A 34 -11.25 8.07 -6.88
C SER A 34 -11.44 6.59 -6.54
N LYS A 35 -12.60 6.01 -6.84
CA LYS A 35 -12.90 4.63 -6.43
C LYS A 35 -12.29 3.62 -7.40
N VAL A 36 -11.25 2.91 -6.97
CA VAL A 36 -10.52 1.94 -7.81
C VAL A 36 -11.45 0.79 -8.24
N LYS A 37 -11.50 0.51 -9.55
CA LYS A 37 -12.24 -0.61 -10.14
C LYS A 37 -11.35 -1.67 -10.78
N ALA A 38 -10.23 -1.27 -11.34
CA ALA A 38 -9.22 -2.17 -11.84
C ALA A 38 -7.85 -1.51 -11.71
N ALA A 39 -6.84 -2.30 -11.39
CA ALA A 39 -5.46 -1.87 -11.38
C ALA A 39 -4.64 -2.90 -12.16
N TRP A 40 -3.69 -2.41 -12.93
CA TRP A 40 -2.73 -3.21 -13.67
C TRP A 40 -1.34 -2.61 -13.49
N ALA A 41 -0.40 -3.47 -13.15
CA ALA A 41 1.02 -3.18 -13.06
C ALA A 41 1.81 -4.20 -13.90
N MET A 42 3.07 -3.88 -14.18
CA MET A 42 3.92 -4.69 -15.05
C MET A 42 3.95 -6.16 -14.60
N GLY A 43 3.72 -7.07 -15.56
CA GLY A 43 3.70 -8.51 -15.32
C GLY A 43 2.37 -9.09 -14.85
N ALA A 44 1.36 -8.27 -14.51
CA ALA A 44 0.07 -8.78 -14.08
C ALA A 44 -0.71 -9.47 -15.23
N PRO A 45 -1.09 -10.75 -15.08
CA PRO A 45 -1.98 -11.45 -16.02
C PRO A 45 -3.44 -11.01 -15.82
N PRO A 46 -4.37 -11.46 -16.68
CA PRO A 46 -5.80 -11.24 -16.46
C PRO A 46 -6.28 -11.76 -15.10
N PHE A 47 -7.08 -10.97 -14.40
CA PHE A 47 -7.65 -11.34 -13.11
C PHE A 47 -9.11 -11.77 -13.23
N THR A 48 -9.46 -12.93 -12.66
CA THR A 48 -10.82 -13.46 -12.66
C THR A 48 -11.39 -13.50 -11.25
N TYR A 49 -12.51 -12.82 -11.02
CA TYR A 49 -13.21 -12.84 -9.75
C TYR A 49 -13.78 -14.24 -9.43
N PRO A 50 -13.79 -14.66 -8.14
CA PRO A 50 -14.32 -15.95 -7.70
C PRO A 50 -15.85 -16.01 -7.85
N LYS A 51 -16.44 -17.21 -8.00
CA LYS A 51 -17.87 -17.39 -8.32
C LYS A 51 -18.81 -16.70 -7.31
N GLU A 52 -18.37 -16.58 -6.08
CA GLU A 52 -19.09 -16.01 -4.94
C GLU A 52 -19.29 -14.51 -5.07
N ALA A 53 -18.37 -13.79 -5.72
CA ALA A 53 -18.33 -12.34 -5.68
C ALA A 53 -17.98 -11.69 -7.02
N GLY A 54 -18.48 -10.48 -7.23
CA GLY A 54 -18.13 -9.63 -8.38
C GLY A 54 -18.05 -8.18 -7.93
N LEU A 55 -17.22 -7.38 -8.59
CA LEU A 55 -17.11 -5.95 -8.29
C LEU A 55 -18.27 -5.20 -8.95
N PRO A 56 -19.13 -4.50 -8.20
CA PRO A 56 -20.23 -3.73 -8.80
C PRO A 56 -19.70 -2.60 -9.68
N LEU A 57 -20.30 -2.43 -10.85
CA LEU A 57 -19.99 -1.38 -11.81
C LEU A 57 -21.30 -0.85 -12.42
N GLY A 58 -21.62 0.41 -12.15
CA GLY A 58 -22.87 1.04 -12.60
C GLY A 58 -24.10 0.67 -11.77
N GLY A 59 -25.29 0.98 -12.30
CA GLY A 59 -26.58 0.81 -11.65
C GLY A 59 -27.41 2.11 -11.62
N PRO A 60 -28.69 2.08 -11.23
CA PRO A 60 -29.55 3.27 -11.21
C PRO A 60 -29.07 4.38 -10.26
N GLU A 61 -28.46 3.99 -9.14
CA GLU A 61 -27.91 4.89 -8.12
C GLU A 61 -26.45 5.27 -8.39
N ALA A 62 -25.92 4.87 -9.55
CA ALA A 62 -24.52 4.99 -9.91
C ALA A 62 -24.34 5.93 -11.11
N ASN A 63 -23.42 6.88 -10.99
CA ASN A 63 -22.93 7.65 -12.12
C ASN A 63 -22.33 6.76 -13.24
N LYS A 64 -22.46 7.20 -14.48
CA LYS A 64 -22.07 6.42 -15.67
C LYS A 64 -20.60 6.55 -16.08
N TYR A 65 -19.83 7.42 -15.42
CA TYR A 65 -18.47 7.74 -15.84
C TYR A 65 -17.40 6.91 -15.11
N VAL A 66 -16.33 6.62 -15.85
CA VAL A 66 -15.09 6.04 -15.35
C VAL A 66 -13.92 6.86 -15.87
N MET A 67 -12.82 6.86 -15.12
CA MET A 67 -11.57 7.49 -15.50
C MET A 67 -10.49 6.41 -15.64
N LEU A 68 -9.77 6.40 -16.76
CA LEU A 68 -8.57 5.58 -16.94
C LEU A 68 -7.34 6.45 -16.67
N GLU A 69 -6.51 6.03 -15.73
CA GLU A 69 -5.21 6.62 -15.45
C GLU A 69 -4.09 5.71 -15.97
N VAL A 70 -3.18 6.28 -16.77
CA VAL A 70 -2.04 5.57 -17.35
C VAL A 70 -0.75 6.25 -16.95
N HIS A 71 0.15 5.50 -16.31
CA HIS A 71 1.48 5.98 -15.92
C HIS A 71 2.47 5.64 -17.02
N TYR A 72 2.92 6.66 -17.76
CA TYR A 72 3.92 6.50 -18.80
C TYR A 72 5.33 6.76 -18.26
N ASN A 73 6.24 5.80 -18.46
CA ASN A 73 7.67 6.02 -18.30
C ASN A 73 8.30 6.21 -19.69
N ASN A 74 8.54 7.46 -20.09
CA ASN A 74 9.10 7.82 -21.40
C ASN A 74 10.47 8.51 -21.23
N PRO A 75 11.53 7.78 -20.86
CA PRO A 75 12.85 8.36 -20.58
C PRO A 75 13.50 9.00 -21.81
N GLU A 76 13.18 8.54 -23.01
CA GLU A 76 13.69 9.08 -24.28
C GLU A 76 12.91 10.33 -24.76
N LEU A 77 11.84 10.72 -24.06
CA LEU A 77 10.97 11.85 -24.42
C LEU A 77 10.46 11.78 -25.87
N ARG A 78 10.17 10.56 -26.32
CA ARG A 78 9.61 10.25 -27.64
C ARG A 78 8.26 10.94 -27.81
N LYS A 79 7.99 11.45 -29.02
CA LYS A 79 6.73 12.12 -29.39
C LYS A 79 6.07 11.51 -30.64
N ASP A 80 6.70 10.49 -31.21
CA ASP A 80 6.31 9.81 -32.44
C ASP A 80 5.33 8.65 -32.21
N TRP A 81 5.07 8.28 -30.95
CA TRP A 81 4.17 7.19 -30.59
C TRP A 81 2.76 7.69 -30.31
N VAL A 82 1.78 6.97 -30.87
CA VAL A 82 0.36 7.10 -30.54
C VAL A 82 -0.01 5.85 -29.75
N ASP A 83 -0.45 6.03 -28.52
CA ASP A 83 -0.89 4.94 -27.65
C ASP A 83 -2.43 4.94 -27.55
N SER A 84 -3.00 3.74 -27.50
CA SER A 84 -4.42 3.52 -27.24
C SER A 84 -4.58 2.36 -26.26
N SER A 85 -3.73 2.31 -25.24
CA SER A 85 -3.73 1.27 -24.22
C SER A 85 -4.93 1.42 -23.27
N GLY A 86 -5.32 0.32 -22.64
CA GLY A 86 -6.44 0.31 -21.70
C GLY A 86 -6.63 -1.03 -21.01
N ILE A 87 -7.75 -1.16 -20.29
CA ILE A 87 -8.12 -2.38 -19.56
C ILE A 87 -9.43 -2.93 -20.14
N VAL A 88 -9.47 -4.24 -20.39
CA VAL A 88 -10.70 -4.93 -20.81
C VAL A 88 -11.46 -5.40 -19.57
N LEU A 89 -12.70 -4.92 -19.40
CA LEU A 89 -13.58 -5.33 -18.31
C LEU A 89 -14.62 -6.35 -18.82
N HIS A 90 -14.56 -7.57 -18.29
CA HIS A 90 -15.57 -8.60 -18.55
C HIS A 90 -16.72 -8.48 -17.55
N VAL A 91 -17.87 -7.95 -18.00
CA VAL A 91 -19.04 -7.66 -17.15
C VAL A 91 -20.18 -8.67 -17.35
N THR A 92 -21.04 -8.80 -16.35
CA THR A 92 -22.25 -9.64 -16.41
C THR A 92 -23.43 -8.90 -15.76
N GLY A 93 -24.63 -9.04 -16.33
CA GLY A 93 -25.87 -8.54 -15.72
C GLY A 93 -26.38 -9.40 -14.56
N ASN A 94 -25.84 -10.62 -14.40
CA ASN A 94 -26.23 -11.53 -13.32
C ASN A 94 -25.43 -11.22 -12.05
N ARG A 95 -26.10 -10.62 -11.05
CA ARG A 95 -25.47 -10.30 -9.77
C ARG A 95 -25.02 -11.60 -9.06
N ARG A 96 -23.76 -11.60 -8.61
CA ARG A 96 -23.20 -12.69 -7.78
C ARG A 96 -23.70 -12.57 -6.34
N LYS A 97 -23.37 -13.57 -5.51
CA LYS A 97 -23.86 -13.63 -4.12
C LYS A 97 -23.38 -12.44 -3.28
N TYR A 98 -22.14 -12.02 -3.48
CA TYR A 98 -21.54 -10.89 -2.77
C TYR A 98 -20.98 -9.84 -3.72
N ASP A 99 -21.06 -8.59 -3.28
CA ASP A 99 -20.31 -7.51 -3.90
C ASP A 99 -18.86 -7.59 -3.38
N ALA A 100 -17.88 -7.56 -4.28
CA ALA A 100 -16.48 -7.49 -3.94
C ALA A 100 -16.01 -6.04 -3.76
N ALA A 101 -14.92 -5.85 -3.02
CA ALA A 101 -14.24 -4.57 -2.86
C ALA A 101 -12.72 -4.78 -2.79
N ILE A 102 -11.99 -3.68 -2.81
CA ILE A 102 -10.53 -3.61 -2.69
C ILE A 102 -10.22 -2.76 -1.46
N MET A 103 -9.30 -3.23 -0.61
CA MET A 103 -8.81 -2.49 0.55
C MET A 103 -7.29 -2.40 0.47
N GLU A 104 -6.76 -1.22 0.74
CA GLU A 104 -5.33 -0.97 0.78
C GLU A 104 -4.78 -1.12 2.20
N LEU A 105 -3.78 -1.98 2.34
CA LEU A 105 -2.98 -2.13 3.56
C LEU A 105 -1.56 -1.62 3.36
N GLY A 106 -0.89 -1.24 4.44
CA GLY A 106 0.54 -0.92 4.44
C GLY A 106 0.83 0.50 4.89
N LEU A 107 1.77 1.16 4.22
CA LEU A 107 2.24 2.49 4.59
C LEU A 107 1.46 3.59 3.89
N GLU A 108 1.20 4.67 4.61
CA GLU A 108 0.64 5.88 4.03
C GLU A 108 1.57 6.49 2.98
N TYR A 109 0.98 7.12 1.96
CA TYR A 109 1.71 7.84 0.90
C TYR A 109 2.22 9.20 1.39
N THR A 110 3.07 9.19 2.42
CA THR A 110 3.62 10.39 3.05
C THR A 110 5.13 10.31 3.12
N ASP A 111 5.77 11.46 3.32
CA ASP A 111 7.21 11.56 3.47
C ASP A 111 7.71 11.25 4.89
N LYS A 112 6.84 10.71 5.76
CA LYS A 112 7.16 10.37 7.15
C LYS A 112 8.07 9.15 7.26
N MET A 113 7.96 8.22 6.32
CA MET A 113 8.73 6.99 6.27
C MET A 113 9.87 7.12 5.27
N ALA A 114 11.05 6.60 5.60
CA ALA A 114 12.23 6.67 4.74
C ALA A 114 13.14 5.46 4.91
N ILE A 115 13.89 5.15 3.86
CA ILE A 115 14.90 4.10 3.80
C ILE A 115 16.25 4.81 3.68
N PRO A 116 17.19 4.62 4.62
CA PRO A 116 18.55 5.16 4.50
C PRO A 116 19.23 4.74 3.19
N GLY A 117 20.19 5.53 2.71
CA GLY A 117 21.03 5.13 1.59
C GLY A 117 21.99 3.99 1.98
N GLY A 118 22.38 3.15 1.02
CA GLY A 118 23.40 2.12 1.19
C GLY A 118 22.94 0.86 1.93
N GLN A 119 21.63 0.57 1.99
CA GLN A 119 21.10 -0.56 2.76
C GLN A 119 20.86 -1.78 1.89
N LYS A 120 21.46 -2.91 2.24
CA LYS A 120 21.16 -4.20 1.59
C LYS A 120 19.73 -4.68 1.85
N ALA A 121 19.24 -4.40 3.05
CA ALA A 121 17.95 -4.84 3.55
C ALA A 121 17.49 -3.88 4.64
N PHE A 122 16.44 -3.11 4.38
CA PHE A 122 15.79 -2.24 5.37
C PHE A 122 14.29 -2.49 5.34
N PRO A 123 13.67 -2.95 6.45
CA PRO A 123 12.24 -3.19 6.49
C PRO A 123 11.46 -1.91 6.82
N LEU A 124 10.33 -1.70 6.17
CA LEU A 124 9.30 -0.79 6.65
C LEU A 124 7.99 -1.55 6.82
N THR A 125 7.29 -1.30 7.93
CA THR A 125 6.03 -1.99 8.26
C THR A 125 4.90 -0.99 8.44
N GLY A 126 3.80 -1.23 7.75
CA GLY A 126 2.53 -0.53 7.95
C GLY A 126 1.47 -1.43 8.56
N TYR A 127 0.51 -0.83 9.25
CA TYR A 127 -0.39 -1.51 10.15
C TYR A 127 -1.85 -1.19 9.86
N CYS A 128 -2.71 -2.19 10.04
CA CYS A 128 -4.15 -2.06 10.16
C CYS A 128 -4.56 -2.58 11.54
N ILE A 129 -4.77 -1.64 12.47
CA ILE A 129 -4.96 -1.92 13.89
C ILE A 129 -6.37 -2.46 14.22
N PRO A 130 -6.52 -3.21 15.34
CA PRO A 130 -7.81 -3.74 15.79
C PRO A 130 -8.94 -2.71 15.89
N GLN A 131 -8.61 -1.45 16.21
CA GLN A 131 -9.57 -0.36 16.29
C GLN A 131 -10.17 -0.05 14.91
N CYS A 132 -9.33 0.00 13.87
CA CYS A 132 -9.79 0.29 12.50
C CYS A 132 -10.58 -0.88 11.90
N THR A 133 -10.10 -2.12 12.06
CA THR A 133 -10.88 -3.30 11.64
C THR A 133 -12.17 -3.43 12.45
N GLY A 134 -12.15 -3.05 13.73
CA GLY A 134 -13.30 -3.03 14.64
C GLY A 134 -14.44 -2.12 14.18
N VAL A 135 -14.12 -0.93 13.68
CA VAL A 135 -15.13 0.04 13.18
C VAL A 135 -15.46 -0.15 11.70
N GLY A 136 -14.52 -0.66 10.91
CA GLY A 136 -14.64 -0.73 9.45
C GLY A 136 -15.16 -2.06 8.89
N LEU A 137 -15.18 -3.13 9.68
CA LEU A 137 -15.63 -4.47 9.24
C LEU A 137 -16.97 -4.88 9.87
N PRO A 138 -17.79 -5.67 9.15
CA PRO A 138 -19.04 -6.20 9.66
C PRO A 138 -18.80 -7.31 10.69
N ALA A 139 -19.79 -7.61 11.54
CA ALA A 139 -19.67 -8.61 12.60
C ALA A 139 -19.24 -10.02 12.12
N LYS A 140 -19.61 -10.42 10.90
CA LYS A 140 -19.21 -11.70 10.30
C LYS A 140 -17.83 -11.66 9.61
N GLY A 141 -17.22 -10.48 9.57
CA GLY A 141 -15.97 -10.20 8.87
C GLY A 141 -16.10 -10.21 7.35
N ILE A 142 -14.93 -10.23 6.73
CA ILE A 142 -14.74 -10.30 5.28
C ILE A 142 -13.90 -11.53 4.93
N ILE A 143 -14.01 -11.96 3.67
CA ILE A 143 -13.23 -13.04 3.07
C ILE A 143 -12.34 -12.41 2.00
N VAL A 144 -11.03 -12.40 2.25
CA VAL A 144 -10.02 -11.99 1.28
C VAL A 144 -9.71 -13.17 0.37
N PHE A 145 -9.84 -12.97 -0.93
CA PHE A 145 -9.63 -14.01 -1.94
C PHE A 145 -8.49 -13.68 -2.91
N GLY A 146 -8.03 -12.44 -2.94
CA GLY A 146 -6.91 -12.03 -3.77
C GLY A 146 -6.06 -10.95 -3.10
N SER A 147 -4.81 -10.85 -3.50
CA SER A 147 -3.86 -9.87 -2.97
C SER A 147 -2.86 -9.47 -4.05
N GLN A 148 -2.60 -8.16 -4.17
CA GLN A 148 -1.56 -7.61 -5.03
C GLN A 148 -0.56 -6.83 -4.18
N LEU A 149 0.70 -7.24 -4.22
CA LEU A 149 1.80 -6.60 -3.49
C LEU A 149 2.43 -5.52 -4.37
N HIS A 150 2.70 -4.36 -3.79
CA HIS A 150 3.17 -3.19 -4.52
C HIS A 150 4.26 -2.44 -3.74
N THR A 151 5.38 -2.18 -4.43
CA THR A 151 6.42 -1.22 -4.05
C THR A 151 6.90 -0.46 -5.30
N HIS A 152 7.74 0.55 -5.11
CA HIS A 152 8.54 1.10 -6.19
C HIS A 152 9.90 0.37 -6.28
N LEU A 153 10.88 0.97 -6.96
CA LEU A 153 12.04 0.31 -7.56
C LEU A 153 12.96 -0.45 -6.60
N THR A 154 12.98 -0.11 -5.31
CA THR A 154 13.91 -0.67 -4.31
C THR A 154 13.33 -1.86 -3.54
N GLY A 155 12.04 -2.18 -3.70
CA GLY A 155 11.42 -3.30 -2.99
C GLY A 155 11.85 -4.67 -3.51
N VAL A 156 12.18 -5.57 -2.58
CA VAL A 156 12.73 -6.91 -2.86
C VAL A 156 11.95 -8.06 -2.19
N ALA A 157 11.17 -7.75 -1.15
CA ALA A 157 10.27 -8.72 -0.52
C ALA A 157 9.08 -7.99 0.11
N VAL A 158 7.90 -8.63 0.12
CA VAL A 158 6.70 -8.10 0.76
C VAL A 158 5.90 -9.22 1.40
N TRP A 159 5.40 -9.01 2.61
CA TRP A 159 4.49 -9.96 3.26
C TRP A 159 3.49 -9.27 4.17
N THR A 160 2.34 -9.90 4.37
CA THR A 160 1.28 -9.42 5.26
C THR A 160 0.95 -10.48 6.31
N ARG A 161 1.29 -10.22 7.56
CA ARG A 161 0.94 -11.05 8.71
C ARG A 161 -0.45 -10.66 9.21
N HIS A 162 -1.14 -11.64 9.77
CA HIS A 162 -2.50 -11.52 10.30
C HIS A 162 -2.52 -12.07 11.71
N ALA A 163 -3.07 -11.32 12.65
CA ALA A 163 -3.20 -11.76 14.03
C ALA A 163 -4.60 -11.47 14.58
N ARG A 164 -5.03 -12.34 15.50
CA ARG A 164 -6.29 -12.20 16.23
C ARG A 164 -5.99 -12.32 17.71
N GLN A 165 -6.37 -11.29 18.48
CA GLN A 165 -6.18 -11.26 19.94
C GLN A 165 -4.71 -11.55 20.37
N GLY A 166 -3.74 -11.09 19.57
CA GLY A 166 -2.31 -11.29 19.81
C GLY A 166 -1.75 -12.66 19.38
N VAL A 167 -2.57 -13.54 18.81
CA VAL A 167 -2.12 -14.82 18.22
C VAL A 167 -1.98 -14.64 16.72
N GLU A 168 -0.82 -14.98 16.18
CA GLU A 168 -0.60 -14.97 14.74
C GLU A 168 -1.40 -16.09 14.06
N LEU A 169 -2.11 -15.71 13.02
CA LEU A 169 -2.82 -16.59 12.11
C LEU A 169 -1.97 -16.77 10.85
N PRO A 170 -2.23 -17.81 10.02
CA PRO A 170 -1.34 -18.07 8.91
C PRO A 170 -1.29 -16.86 7.96
N VAL A 171 -0.10 -16.60 7.42
CA VAL A 171 0.23 -15.40 6.63
C VAL A 171 -0.76 -15.20 5.49
N LEU A 172 -1.18 -13.95 5.27
CA LEU A 172 -2.19 -13.61 4.26
C LEU A 172 -1.61 -13.71 2.85
N ASN A 173 -0.49 -13.04 2.62
CA ASN A 173 0.30 -13.15 1.39
C ASN A 173 1.78 -12.89 1.73
N LYS A 174 2.69 -13.54 0.99
CA LYS A 174 4.14 -13.46 1.19
C LYS A 174 4.83 -13.66 -0.15
N ASP A 175 5.74 -12.77 -0.48
CA ASP A 175 6.67 -12.92 -1.59
C ASP A 175 8.06 -12.49 -1.16
N MET A 176 8.94 -13.47 -0.96
CA MET A 176 10.35 -13.23 -0.58
C MET A 176 11.25 -12.99 -1.79
N HIS A 177 10.72 -13.14 -3.01
CA HIS A 177 11.40 -12.93 -4.28
C HIS A 177 10.62 -11.91 -5.11
N TYR A 178 9.99 -10.96 -4.43
CA TYR A 178 9.18 -9.94 -5.04
C TYR A 178 10.02 -9.15 -6.04
N SER A 179 9.43 -8.90 -7.22
CA SER A 179 10.01 -8.03 -8.22
C SER A 179 9.04 -6.92 -8.57
N THR A 180 9.55 -5.71 -8.58
CA THR A 180 8.84 -4.50 -8.99
C THR A 180 8.39 -4.54 -10.45
N HIS A 181 8.97 -5.44 -11.25
CA HIS A 181 8.63 -5.67 -12.65
C HIS A 181 7.59 -6.80 -12.84
N PHE A 182 7.17 -7.45 -11.75
CA PHE A 182 6.20 -8.54 -11.77
C PHE A 182 5.20 -8.43 -10.61
N GLN A 183 4.21 -7.55 -10.79
CA GLN A 183 3.25 -7.16 -9.76
C GLN A 183 1.83 -7.69 -10.06
N GLU A 184 1.69 -9.00 -10.07
CA GLU A 184 0.42 -9.67 -10.34
C GLU A 184 -0.58 -9.60 -9.17
N ILE A 185 -1.88 -9.66 -9.51
CA ILE A 185 -2.93 -9.93 -8.53
C ILE A 185 -3.02 -11.45 -8.33
N ARG A 186 -2.57 -11.94 -7.18
CA ARG A 186 -2.63 -13.38 -6.87
C ARG A 186 -3.97 -13.73 -6.26
N ILE A 187 -4.64 -14.74 -6.81
CA ILE A 187 -5.72 -15.43 -6.10
C ILE A 187 -5.08 -16.23 -4.96
N LEU A 188 -5.51 -15.97 -3.72
CA LEU A 188 -4.97 -16.66 -2.56
C LEU A 188 -5.35 -18.13 -2.61
N HIS A 189 -4.38 -19.03 -2.41
CA HIS A 189 -4.62 -20.48 -2.35
C HIS A 189 -5.69 -20.86 -1.32
N ARG A 190 -5.75 -20.10 -0.22
CA ARG A 190 -6.81 -20.20 0.78
C ARG A 190 -7.42 -18.81 0.98
N PRO A 191 -8.74 -18.65 0.84
CA PRO A 191 -9.39 -17.42 1.25
C PRO A 191 -9.18 -17.18 2.76
N VAL A 192 -8.93 -15.93 3.15
CA VAL A 192 -8.61 -15.55 4.53
C VAL A 192 -9.78 -14.78 5.13
N GLN A 193 -10.31 -15.24 6.26
CA GLN A 193 -11.36 -14.53 6.97
C GLN A 193 -10.77 -13.54 7.98
N ILE A 194 -11.06 -12.25 7.76
CA ILE A 194 -10.67 -11.16 8.66
C ILE A 194 -11.91 -10.70 9.42
N LEU A 195 -11.83 -10.71 10.75
CA LEU A 195 -12.91 -10.30 11.65
C LEU A 195 -12.64 -8.90 12.21
N PRO A 196 -13.70 -8.20 12.67
CA PRO A 196 -13.51 -6.98 13.45
C PRO A 196 -12.63 -7.23 14.67
N GLY A 197 -11.65 -6.34 14.92
CA GLY A 197 -10.67 -6.49 15.99
C GLY A 197 -9.43 -7.31 15.63
N ASP A 198 -9.33 -7.81 14.40
CA ASP A 198 -8.09 -8.40 13.90
C ASP A 198 -7.03 -7.33 13.62
N PHE A 199 -5.77 -7.74 13.68
CA PHE A 199 -4.60 -6.94 13.39
C PHE A 199 -3.92 -7.45 12.12
N LEU A 200 -3.55 -6.55 11.22
CA LEU A 200 -2.78 -6.87 10.02
C LEU A 200 -1.53 -5.98 9.98
N GLU A 201 -0.40 -6.57 9.64
CA GLU A 201 0.84 -5.82 9.42
C GLU A 201 1.45 -6.22 8.08
N THR A 202 1.74 -5.23 7.24
CA THR A 202 2.36 -5.42 5.93
C THR A 202 3.76 -4.85 5.98
N THR A 203 4.75 -5.71 5.77
CA THR A 203 6.16 -5.34 5.75
C THR A 203 6.70 -5.46 4.34
N CYS A 204 7.41 -4.43 3.92
CA CYS A 204 8.18 -4.40 2.69
C CYS A 204 9.67 -4.30 3.03
N LEU A 205 10.49 -5.09 2.36
CA LEU A 205 11.94 -5.06 2.47
C LEU A 205 12.52 -4.36 1.26
N TYR A 206 13.44 -3.44 1.49
CA TYR A 206 14.05 -2.63 0.44
C TYR A 206 15.56 -2.82 0.36
N ASN A 207 16.10 -2.70 -0.85
CA ASN A 207 17.53 -2.61 -1.14
C ASN A 207 17.85 -1.24 -1.78
N THR A 208 18.70 -0.48 -1.10
CA THR A 208 19.18 0.85 -1.50
C THR A 208 20.71 0.89 -1.58
N GLU A 209 21.39 -0.24 -1.84
CA GLU A 209 22.86 -0.29 -1.95
C GLU A 209 23.40 0.65 -3.04
N ASP A 210 22.62 0.90 -4.08
CA ASP A 210 22.93 1.82 -5.18
C ASP A 210 22.59 3.29 -4.87
N LYS A 211 21.97 3.60 -3.72
CA LYS A 211 21.54 4.94 -3.34
C LYS A 211 22.45 5.53 -2.27
N HIS A 212 22.96 6.74 -2.50
CA HIS A 212 23.68 7.50 -1.48
C HIS A 212 22.72 8.19 -0.48
N ASN A 213 21.65 8.81 -0.99
CA ASN A 213 20.69 9.54 -0.18
C ASN A 213 19.55 8.63 0.30
N ALA A 214 18.82 9.09 1.32
CA ALA A 214 17.60 8.41 1.76
C ALA A 214 16.55 8.38 0.64
N THR A 215 15.85 7.26 0.53
CA THR A 215 14.66 7.10 -0.32
C THR A 215 13.42 7.29 0.56
N VAL A 216 12.54 8.22 0.20
CA VAL A 216 11.44 8.67 1.06
C VAL A 216 10.11 8.18 0.49
N GLY A 217 9.12 7.95 1.35
CA GLY A 217 7.77 7.58 0.91
C GLY A 217 7.11 8.67 0.04
N GLY A 218 6.40 8.26 -1.02
CA GLY A 218 5.73 9.21 -1.91
C GLY A 218 5.21 8.58 -3.21
N HIS A 219 4.69 9.43 -4.10
CA HIS A 219 4.03 9.01 -5.35
C HIS A 219 4.99 8.84 -6.54
N ALA A 220 6.18 9.44 -6.49
CA ALA A 220 7.12 9.38 -7.60
C ALA A 220 7.78 8.00 -7.69
N ILE A 221 8.13 7.55 -8.90
CA ILE A 221 8.87 6.28 -9.09
C ILE A 221 10.23 6.25 -8.37
N THR A 222 10.80 7.41 -8.06
CA THR A 222 12.04 7.56 -7.29
C THR A 222 11.83 7.54 -5.78
N ASP A 223 10.58 7.67 -5.34
CA ASP A 223 10.14 7.52 -3.95
C ASP A 223 9.81 6.05 -3.71
N GLU A 224 9.32 5.71 -2.51
CA GLU A 224 8.87 4.36 -2.21
C GLU A 224 7.43 4.26 -1.72
N MET A 225 6.89 3.05 -1.88
CA MET A 225 5.59 2.63 -1.39
C MET A 225 5.67 1.23 -0.77
N CYS A 226 4.81 0.97 0.22
CA CYS A 226 4.57 -0.37 0.74
C CYS A 226 3.07 -0.62 0.79
N VAL A 227 2.54 -1.38 -0.16
CA VAL A 227 1.10 -1.60 -0.26
C VAL A 227 0.77 -3.06 -0.53
N ASN A 228 -0.29 -3.53 0.12
CA ASN A 228 -1.00 -4.74 -0.26
C ASN A 228 -2.47 -4.39 -0.58
N TYR A 229 -2.86 -4.53 -1.84
CA TYR A 229 -4.25 -4.40 -2.27
C TYR A 229 -4.97 -5.74 -2.05
N MET A 230 -5.82 -5.79 -1.03
CA MET A 230 -6.64 -6.97 -0.73
C MET A 230 -7.94 -6.93 -1.49
N HIS A 231 -8.23 -7.98 -2.26
CA HIS A 231 -9.52 -8.20 -2.89
C HIS A 231 -10.38 -9.07 -1.98
N TYR A 232 -11.55 -8.58 -1.57
CA TYR A 232 -12.38 -9.23 -0.56
C TYR A 232 -13.89 -9.11 -0.83
N TYR A 233 -14.67 -9.91 -0.09
CA TYR A 233 -16.13 -9.79 -0.01
C TYR A 233 -16.64 -10.16 1.40
N PRO A 234 -17.82 -9.70 1.83
CA PRO A 234 -18.64 -8.69 1.18
C PRO A 234 -17.97 -7.31 1.25
N ALA A 235 -18.28 -6.44 0.27
CA ALA A 235 -17.83 -5.06 0.24
C ALA A 235 -18.21 -4.32 1.53
N THR A 236 -17.30 -3.45 2.00
CA THR A 236 -17.50 -2.58 3.17
C THR A 236 -17.14 -1.14 2.81
N GLU A 237 -17.36 -0.19 3.72
CA GLU A 237 -16.92 1.19 3.51
C GLU A 237 -15.41 1.36 3.70
N LEU A 238 -14.72 0.46 4.42
CA LEU A 238 -13.28 0.56 4.70
C LEU A 238 -12.46 0.29 3.44
N GLU A 239 -11.82 1.33 2.90
CA GLU A 239 -11.02 1.26 1.68
C GLU A 239 -9.53 1.43 1.97
N VAL A 240 -9.16 2.31 2.90
CA VAL A 240 -7.76 2.53 3.30
C VAL A 240 -7.59 2.15 4.77
N CYS A 241 -6.70 1.18 5.02
CA CYS A 241 -6.25 0.81 6.36
C CYS A 241 -4.73 0.80 6.40
N LYS A 242 -4.15 2.00 6.50
CA LYS A 242 -2.70 2.24 6.43
C LYS A 242 -2.20 2.97 7.66
N SER A 243 -0.89 2.96 7.86
CA SER A 243 -0.26 3.73 8.94
C SER A 243 1.08 4.34 8.53
N ALA A 244 1.56 5.28 9.32
CA ALA A 244 2.94 5.77 9.30
C ALA A 244 3.39 6.07 10.73
N ILE A 245 4.65 6.42 10.93
CA ILE A 245 5.11 6.95 12.23
C ILE A 245 4.29 8.19 12.64
N SER A 246 4.02 8.33 13.94
CA SER A 246 3.37 9.54 14.47
C SER A 246 4.22 10.80 14.26
N ASN A 247 3.55 11.94 14.08
CA ASN A 247 4.20 13.22 13.85
C ASN A 247 5.16 13.58 14.99
N MET A 248 4.70 13.40 16.23
CA MET A 248 5.48 13.75 17.42
C MET A 248 6.75 12.89 17.53
N ALA A 249 6.67 11.58 17.26
CA ALA A 249 7.84 10.71 17.31
C ALA A 249 8.87 11.10 16.24
N LEU A 250 8.41 11.37 15.02
CA LEU A 250 9.27 11.80 13.91
C LEU A 250 9.93 13.16 14.16
N GLU A 251 9.18 14.15 14.65
CA GLU A 251 9.74 15.45 15.03
C GLU A 251 10.81 15.32 16.11
N ASN A 252 10.60 14.44 17.09
CA ASN A 252 11.56 14.19 18.16
C ASN A 252 12.84 13.53 17.64
N TYR A 253 12.73 12.61 16.67
CA TYR A 253 13.88 12.05 15.97
C TYR A 253 14.71 13.12 15.27
N PHE A 254 14.08 14.02 14.50
CA PHE A 254 14.80 15.11 13.83
C PHE A 254 15.43 16.09 14.84
N LYS A 255 14.76 16.39 15.96
CA LYS A 255 15.35 17.17 17.07
C LYS A 255 16.57 16.45 17.67
N PHE A 256 16.54 15.12 17.79
CA PHE A 256 17.66 14.32 18.26
C PHE A 256 18.86 14.39 17.30
N GLU A 257 18.67 14.14 16.01
CA GLU A 257 19.74 14.23 15.00
C GLU A 257 20.42 15.60 14.97
N LYS A 258 19.62 16.68 15.12
CA LYS A 258 20.14 18.04 15.22
C LYS A 258 20.98 18.28 16.49
N ARG A 259 20.56 17.72 17.63
CA ARG A 259 21.24 17.94 18.91
C ARG A 259 22.49 17.06 19.08
N TRP A 260 22.42 15.83 18.60
CA TRP A 260 23.46 14.83 18.81
C TRP A 260 24.66 15.03 17.87
N ASP A 261 24.41 15.15 16.56
CA ASP A 261 25.46 15.25 15.54
C ASP A 261 25.43 16.58 14.76
N ASN A 262 24.69 17.58 15.24
CA ASN A 262 24.54 18.88 14.57
C ASN A 262 24.09 18.76 13.10
N MET A 263 23.25 17.77 12.80
CA MET A 263 22.68 17.58 11.46
C MET A 263 21.91 18.84 11.02
N PRO A 264 21.93 19.21 9.73
CA PRO A 264 21.31 20.44 9.18
C PRO A 264 19.77 20.36 9.08
N ILE A 265 19.13 19.94 10.17
CA ILE A 265 17.69 19.81 10.31
C ILE A 265 17.02 21.18 10.46
N SER A 266 15.95 21.40 9.72
CA SER A 266 15.08 22.58 9.84
C SER A 266 13.70 22.16 10.35
N TYR A 267 13.23 22.83 11.42
CA TYR A 267 11.91 22.53 12.00
C TYR A 267 10.74 23.03 11.15
N ASN A 268 11.00 23.90 10.18
CA ASN A 268 10.00 24.38 9.22
C ASN A 268 10.05 23.61 7.90
N ALA A 269 11.02 22.70 7.74
CA ALA A 269 11.17 21.89 6.55
C ALA A 269 10.26 20.66 6.62
N THR A 270 9.81 20.20 5.46
CA THR A 270 9.12 18.90 5.31
C THR A 270 10.01 17.76 5.80
N PRO A 271 9.46 16.66 6.33
CA PRO A 271 10.21 15.46 6.66
C PRO A 271 11.18 15.01 5.56
N ARG A 272 10.74 15.04 4.30
CA ARG A 272 11.57 14.73 3.13
C ARG A 272 12.89 15.48 3.10
N MET A 273 12.84 16.81 3.19
CA MET A 273 14.03 17.67 3.20
C MET A 273 14.94 17.34 4.38
N ASN A 274 14.37 17.07 5.57
CA ASN A 274 15.17 16.69 6.74
C ASN A 274 15.87 15.34 6.53
N TYR A 275 15.19 14.31 6.01
CA TYR A 275 15.82 13.03 5.66
C TYR A 275 16.93 13.17 4.62
N LEU A 276 16.73 13.99 3.59
CA LEU A 276 17.73 14.23 2.55
C LEU A 276 18.93 15.04 3.06
N SER A 277 18.76 15.79 4.14
CA SER A 277 19.83 16.58 4.77
C SER A 277 20.74 15.74 5.68
N ILE A 278 20.28 14.55 6.09
CA ILE A 278 21.04 13.62 6.93
C ILE A 278 22.08 12.89 6.06
N ASN A 279 23.35 13.18 6.31
CA ASN A 279 24.48 12.55 5.64
C ASN A 279 25.73 12.62 6.54
N PRO A 280 26.48 11.52 6.76
CA PRO A 280 26.27 10.16 6.23
C PRO A 280 25.22 9.35 6.99
N TRP A 281 24.60 8.41 6.30
CA TRP A 281 23.81 7.33 6.91
C TRP A 281 24.76 6.27 7.47
N THR A 282 25.20 6.46 8.72
CA THR A 282 26.06 5.50 9.41
C THR A 282 25.24 4.26 9.85
N PRO A 283 25.90 3.11 10.13
CA PRO A 283 25.21 1.94 10.66
C PRO A 283 24.44 2.22 11.96
N LEU A 284 25.01 3.04 12.86
CA LEU A 284 24.35 3.45 14.10
C LEU A 284 23.07 4.24 13.83
N ARG A 285 23.15 5.24 12.95
CA ARG A 285 22.00 6.08 12.59
C ARG A 285 20.89 5.29 11.91
N THR A 286 21.27 4.39 11.01
CA THR A 286 20.34 3.48 10.34
C THR A 286 19.61 2.60 11.36
N ASN A 287 20.31 2.03 12.33
CA ASN A 287 19.72 1.21 13.38
C ASN A 287 18.78 2.03 14.30
N VAL A 288 19.16 3.27 14.64
CA VAL A 288 18.30 4.18 15.40
C VAL A 288 17.00 4.48 14.65
N LEU A 289 17.06 4.71 13.34
CA LEU A 289 15.87 4.94 12.51
C LEU A 289 14.99 3.69 12.41
N ASP A 290 15.59 2.50 12.23
CA ASP A 290 14.88 1.23 12.22
C ASP A 290 14.14 1.01 13.56
N THR A 291 14.84 1.19 14.68
CA THR A 291 14.27 1.12 16.04
C THR A 291 13.14 2.14 16.24
N LEU A 292 13.33 3.37 15.73
CA LEU A 292 12.31 4.41 15.78
C LEU A 292 11.02 3.93 15.10
N PHE A 293 11.10 3.39 13.89
CA PHE A 293 9.92 2.91 13.17
C PHE A 293 9.28 1.69 13.82
N TYR A 294 10.08 0.81 14.44
CA TYR A 294 9.58 -0.41 15.07
C TYR A 294 8.90 -0.19 16.43
N GLU A 295 9.32 0.81 17.19
CA GLU A 295 8.83 1.04 18.57
C GLU A 295 7.95 2.28 18.75
N SER A 296 8.02 3.25 17.83
CA SER A 296 7.29 4.50 18.01
C SER A 296 5.78 4.34 17.77
N PRO A 297 4.95 5.17 18.43
CA PRO A 297 3.54 5.25 18.11
C PRO A 297 3.31 5.67 16.65
N ILE A 298 2.19 5.22 16.09
CA ILE A 298 1.79 5.42 14.69
C ILE A 298 0.69 6.47 14.54
N SER A 299 0.64 7.05 13.35
CA SER A 299 -0.51 7.72 12.76
C SER A 299 -1.25 6.70 11.90
N MET A 300 -2.58 6.65 11.99
CA MET A 300 -3.42 5.69 11.27
C MET A 300 -4.33 6.41 10.26
N GLN A 301 -4.35 5.93 9.03
CA GLN A 301 -5.35 6.25 8.02
C GLN A 301 -6.37 5.13 7.95
N CYS A 302 -7.48 5.33 8.66
CA CYS A 302 -8.67 4.50 8.62
C CYS A 302 -9.76 5.25 7.83
N ASN A 303 -9.76 5.10 6.51
CA ASN A 303 -10.62 5.90 5.62
C ASN A 303 -11.67 5.05 4.90
N LYS A 304 -12.80 5.69 4.67
CA LYS A 304 -13.91 5.17 3.87
C LYS A 304 -13.65 5.33 2.37
N SER A 305 -14.43 4.64 1.55
CA SER A 305 -14.44 4.79 0.08
C SER A 305 -14.71 6.21 -0.43
N ASP A 306 -15.39 7.06 0.36
CA ASP A 306 -15.64 8.46 0.00
C ASP A 306 -14.47 9.40 0.37
N GLY A 307 -13.36 8.84 0.86
CA GLY A 307 -12.18 9.57 1.33
C GLY A 307 -12.30 10.16 2.73
N SER A 308 -13.48 10.07 3.37
CA SER A 308 -13.66 10.52 4.75
C SER A 308 -13.06 9.53 5.75
N ARG A 309 -12.73 10.00 6.95
CA ARG A 309 -12.19 9.15 8.02
C ARG A 309 -13.31 8.53 8.85
N PHE A 310 -13.09 7.29 9.31
CA PHE A 310 -13.91 6.75 10.40
C PHE A 310 -13.71 7.60 11.68
N GLN A 311 -14.75 7.71 12.48
CA GLN A 311 -14.69 8.47 13.73
C GLN A 311 -13.69 7.82 14.71
N GLY A 312 -12.75 8.60 15.21
CA GLY A 312 -11.73 8.16 16.17
C GLY A 312 -10.55 9.13 16.23
N ASP A 313 -9.76 9.04 17.30
CA ASP A 313 -8.42 9.63 17.32
C ASP A 313 -7.44 8.59 16.78
N TRP A 314 -6.76 8.97 15.70
CA TRP A 314 -5.91 8.09 14.91
C TRP A 314 -4.43 8.45 14.99
N GLU A 315 -4.03 9.36 15.87
CA GLU A 315 -2.64 9.79 16.05
C GLU A 315 -2.04 9.25 17.36
N GLY A 316 -0.75 8.91 17.35
CA GLY A 316 -0.03 8.52 18.56
C GLY A 316 -0.45 7.17 19.12
N ILE A 317 -0.96 6.26 18.28
CA ILE A 317 -1.43 4.94 18.70
C ILE A 317 -0.23 4.00 18.91
N PRO A 318 -0.13 3.27 20.03
CA PRO A 318 0.92 2.27 20.20
C PRO A 318 0.73 1.09 19.24
N ILE A 319 1.83 0.58 18.67
CA ILE A 319 1.80 -0.56 17.74
C ILE A 319 1.33 -1.82 18.50
N PRO A 320 0.21 -2.46 18.09
CA PRO A 320 -0.18 -3.75 18.64
C PRO A 320 0.91 -4.80 18.39
N LYS A 321 1.24 -5.60 19.41
CA LYS A 321 2.26 -6.65 19.28
C LYS A 321 1.61 -8.02 19.12
N ILE A 322 2.16 -8.82 18.20
CA ILE A 322 1.88 -10.25 18.08
C ILE A 322 2.59 -10.96 19.24
N LYS A 323 1.82 -11.55 20.15
CA LYS A 323 2.33 -12.21 21.36
C LYS A 323 2.73 -13.66 21.13
N LEU A 324 2.01 -14.34 20.25
CA LEU A 324 2.26 -15.73 19.89
C LEU A 324 2.46 -15.80 18.37
N PRO A 325 3.72 -15.67 17.89
CA PRO A 325 4.02 -15.77 16.47
C PRO A 325 3.88 -17.21 15.97
N LEU A 326 3.73 -17.38 14.65
CA LEU A 326 3.82 -18.70 14.03
C LEU A 326 5.23 -19.27 14.20
N PRO A 327 5.37 -20.61 14.25
CA PRO A 327 6.68 -21.25 14.20
C PRO A 327 7.43 -20.85 12.93
N GLU A 328 8.74 -20.71 13.02
CA GLU A 328 9.57 -20.50 11.84
C GLU A 328 9.47 -21.70 10.89
N GLU A 329 9.37 -21.41 9.58
CA GLU A 329 9.45 -22.45 8.57
C GLU A 329 10.85 -23.06 8.57
N HIS A 330 10.96 -24.35 8.90
CA HIS A 330 12.22 -25.08 8.78
C HIS A 330 12.70 -25.07 7.33
N ARG A 331 13.78 -24.32 7.05
CA ARG A 331 14.47 -24.37 5.76
C ARG A 331 15.29 -25.65 5.68
N ASN A 332 14.77 -26.66 4.99
CA ASN A 332 15.56 -27.82 4.59
C ASN A 332 16.45 -27.43 3.40
N CYS A 333 17.60 -26.83 3.67
CA CYS A 333 18.64 -26.70 2.66
C CYS A 333 19.19 -28.10 2.36
N PRO A 334 19.12 -28.61 1.13
CA PRO A 334 19.81 -29.84 0.77
C PRO A 334 21.31 -29.61 1.00
N ASN A 335 21.96 -30.48 1.78
CA ASN A 335 23.42 -30.44 1.90
C ASN A 335 24.03 -30.60 0.50
N GLU A 336 24.82 -29.62 0.07
CA GLU A 336 25.66 -29.70 -1.12
C GLU A 336 26.74 -30.78 -0.93
N ASN A 337 26.35 -32.05 -1.08
CA ASN A 337 27.27 -33.19 -1.13
C ASN A 337 27.19 -33.94 -2.49
N HIS A 338 26.80 -33.24 -3.55
CA HIS A 338 26.73 -33.83 -4.89
C HIS A 338 27.50 -33.02 -5.94
N LEU A 339 28.78 -32.78 -5.68
CA LEU A 339 29.78 -32.44 -6.71
C LEU A 339 31.15 -33.05 -6.36
N GLU A 340 31.19 -34.36 -6.13
CA GLU A 340 32.40 -35.15 -6.36
C GLU A 340 32.00 -36.42 -7.12
N ASN A 341 32.14 -36.37 -8.45
CA ASN A 341 32.44 -37.51 -9.32
C ASN A 341 32.90 -37.00 -10.68
#